data_AF-A0A924UPT0-F1
#
_entry.id   AF-A0A924UPT0-F1
#
_cell.length_a   1.000
_cell.length_b   1.000
_cell.length_c   1.000
_cell.angle_alpha   90.00
_cell.angle_beta   90.00
_cell.angle_gamma   90.00
#
_symmetry.space_group_name_H-M   'P 1'
#
loop_
_entity.id
_entity.type
_entity.pdbx_description
1 polymer ?
#
loop_
_entity_poly.entity_id
_entity_poly.type
_entity_poly.pdbx_seq_one_letter_code
_entity_poly.pdbx_strand_id
1 'polypeptide(L)'
;MAYYFSKIISESFDDAIQKVTEALKAEGFGILTEIDIKATLKKKLDVDFYNYKILGACNPPFAYKALLAEDKIGTMLPCNVIV
;
A
#
# COMPACT_ATOMS: atom_id res chain seq x y z
N MET A 1 16.46 9.03 -11.02
CA MET A 1 15.31 9.75 -10.45
C MET A 1 14.42 8.70 -9.79
N ALA A 2 14.17 8.80 -8.49
CA ALA A 2 13.34 7.81 -7.79
C ALA A 2 11.87 8.15 -7.97
N TYR A 3 11.04 7.16 -8.27
CA TYR A 3 9.58 7.31 -8.37
C TYR A 3 8.85 6.98 -7.07
N TYR A 4 9.61 6.68 -6.00
CA TYR A 4 9.09 6.24 -4.71
C TYR A 4 9.94 6.79 -3.57
N PHE A 5 9.36 6.76 -2.37
CA PHE A 5 10.07 6.98 -1.11
C PHE A 5 10.19 5.64 -0.39
N SER A 6 11.32 5.38 0.27
CA SER A 6 11.52 4.15 1.04
C SER A 6 12.23 4.42 2.36
N LYS A 7 11.97 3.53 3.32
CA LYS A 7 12.63 3.49 4.61
C LYS A 7 12.79 2.04 5.05
N ILE A 8 13.99 1.68 5.50
CA ILE A 8 14.26 0.38 6.11
C ILE A 8 13.93 0.48 7.59
N ILE A 9 13.23 -0.51 8.12
CA ILE A 9 12.88 -0.64 9.53
C ILE A 9 13.33 -2.01 10.05
N SER A 10 13.76 -2.06 11.31
CA SER A 10 14.24 -3.28 11.96
C SER A 10 13.10 -3.97 12.71
N GLU A 11 12.12 -4.49 11.98
CA GLU A 11 10.91 -5.16 12.48
C GLU A 11 10.72 -6.48 11.70
N SER A 12 9.91 -7.40 12.22
CA SER A 12 9.45 -8.54 11.41
C SER A 12 8.50 -8.05 10.30
N PHE A 13 8.23 -8.89 9.31
CA PHE A 13 7.33 -8.51 8.21
C PHE A 13 5.90 -8.18 8.70
N ASP A 14 5.38 -8.99 9.63
CA ASP A 14 4.04 -8.79 10.16
C ASP A 14 3.98 -7.56 11.08
N ASP A 15 5.02 -7.34 11.90
CA ASP A 15 5.13 -6.15 12.75
C ASP A 15 5.28 -4.87 11.89
N ALA A 16 6.00 -4.95 10.77
CA ALA A 16 6.13 -3.86 9.82
C ALA A 16 4.77 -3.48 9.20
N ILE A 17 3.96 -4.47 8.79
CA ILE A 17 2.60 -4.23 8.28
C ILE A 17 1.75 -3.56 9.35
N GLN A 18 1.77 -4.04 10.59
CA GLN A 18 1.01 -3.46 11.68
C GLN A 18 1.43 -2.02 11.93
N LYS A 19 2.73 -1.77 12.09
CA LYS A 19 3.30 -0.43 12.35
C LYS A 19 2.97 0.56 11.25
N VAL A 20 3.07 0.15 9.98
CA VAL A 20 2.70 0.99 8.83
C VAL A 20 1.21 1.30 8.84
N THR A 21 0.36 0.31 9.10
CA THR A 21 -1.10 0.47 9.15
C THR A 21 -1.52 1.43 10.26
N GLU A 22 -0.93 1.31 11.45
CA GLU A 22 -1.18 2.19 12.58
C GLU A 22 -0.71 3.63 12.30
N ALA A 23 0.48 3.79 11.72
CA ALA A 23 1.01 5.11 11.35
C ALA A 23 0.12 5.80 10.30
N LEU A 24 -0.31 5.07 9.27
CA LEU A 24 -1.25 5.57 8.26
C LEU A 24 -2.57 6.01 8.90
N LYS A 25 -3.11 5.20 9.82
CA LYS A 25 -4.34 5.50 10.55
C LYS A 25 -4.22 6.77 11.39
N ALA A 26 -3.09 6.98 12.05
CA ALA A 26 -2.82 8.20 12.83
C ALA A 26 -2.85 9.47 11.96
N GLU A 27 -2.46 9.36 10.69
CA GLU A 27 -2.50 10.44 9.69
C GLU A 27 -3.84 10.50 8.90
N GLY A 28 -4.86 9.75 9.34
CA GLY A 28 -6.20 9.75 8.74
C GLY A 28 -6.32 8.94 7.45
N PHE A 29 -5.37 8.05 7.15
CA PHE A 29 -5.48 7.08 6.07
C PHE A 29 -6.10 5.77 6.56
N GLY A 30 -7.02 5.20 5.79
CA GLY A 30 -7.51 3.84 5.95
C GLY A 30 -6.94 2.90 4.89
N ILE A 31 -6.81 1.61 5.21
CA ILE A 31 -6.45 0.57 4.22
C ILE A 31 -7.74 0.09 3.53
N LEU A 32 -7.82 0.28 2.21
CA LEU A 32 -8.95 -0.16 1.39
C LEU A 32 -8.73 -1.54 0.80
N THR A 33 -7.48 -1.86 0.47
CA THR A 33 -7.12 -3.13 -0.17
C THR A 33 -5.79 -3.64 0.36
N GLU A 34 -5.66 -4.96 0.39
CA GLU A 34 -4.40 -5.65 0.65
C GLU A 34 -4.17 -6.65 -0.49
N ILE A 35 -2.97 -6.64 -1.05
CA ILE A 35 -2.57 -7.55 -2.11
C ILE A 35 -1.33 -8.30 -1.63
N ASP A 36 -1.51 -9.57 -1.30
CA ASP A 36 -0.41 -10.49 -1.02
C ASP A 36 0.16 -11.03 -2.33
N ILE A 37 1.25 -10.41 -2.79
CA ILE A 37 1.91 -10.77 -4.04
C ILE A 37 2.59 -12.13 -3.90
N LYS A 38 3.22 -12.41 -2.76
CA LYS A 38 3.85 -13.71 -2.49
C LYS A 38 2.85 -14.85 -2.63
N ALA A 39 1.73 -14.77 -1.93
CA ALA A 39 0.69 -15.80 -1.98
C ALA A 39 0.06 -15.90 -3.38
N THR A 40 -0.14 -14.76 -4.06
CA THR A 40 -0.72 -14.74 -5.42
C THR A 40 0.20 -15.42 -6.42
N LEU A 41 1.49 -15.09 -6.43
CA LEU A 41 2.48 -15.69 -7.32
C LEU A 41 2.65 -17.18 -7.04
N LYS A 42 2.69 -17.60 -5.76
CA LYS A 42 2.71 -19.02 -5.40
C LYS A 42 1.48 -19.74 -5.93
N LYS A 43 0.28 -19.19 -5.74
CA LYS A 43 -0.98 -19.81 -6.18
C LYS A 43 -1.11 -19.90 -7.71
N LYS A 44 -0.61 -18.91 -8.44
CA LYS A 44 -0.85 -18.78 -9.88
C LYS A 44 0.27 -19.37 -10.74
N LEU A 45 1.51 -19.31 -10.26
CA LEU A 45 2.70 -19.67 -11.02
C LEU A 45 3.56 -20.72 -10.30
N ASP A 46 3.20 -21.12 -9.08
CA ASP A 46 3.98 -22.02 -8.21
C ASP A 46 5.45 -21.59 -7.98
N VAL A 47 5.68 -20.28 -7.94
CA VAL A 47 6.99 -19.71 -7.66
C VAL A 47 7.09 -19.27 -6.21
N ASP A 48 8.25 -19.49 -5.60
CA ASP A 48 8.57 -18.95 -4.29
C ASP A 48 9.07 -17.50 -4.45
N PHE A 49 8.46 -16.60 -3.69
CA PHE A 49 8.77 -15.17 -3.70
C PHE A 49 9.02 -14.70 -2.27
N TYR A 50 9.84 -13.65 -2.12
CA TYR A 50 10.04 -13.05 -0.81
C TYR A 50 8.76 -12.35 -0.34
N ASN A 51 8.70 -12.02 0.95
CA ASN A 51 7.54 -11.33 1.50
C ASN A 51 7.34 -9.98 0.79
N TYR A 52 6.17 -9.81 0.20
CA TYR A 52 5.83 -8.64 -0.59
C TYR A 52 4.33 -8.41 -0.53
N LYS A 53 3.90 -7.36 0.16
CA LYS A 53 2.49 -6.98 0.28
C LYS A 53 2.30 -5.54 -0.16
N ILE A 54 1.23 -5.28 -0.92
CA ILE A 54 0.81 -3.93 -1.30
C ILE A 54 -0.43 -3.57 -0.49
N LEU A 55 -0.34 -2.49 0.28
CA LEU A 55 -1.43 -1.89 1.03
C LEU A 55 -1.97 -0.69 0.23
N GLY A 56 -3.24 -0.71 -0.11
CA GLY A 56 -3.92 0.42 -0.74
C GLY A 56 -4.46 1.38 0.31
N ALA A 57 -3.71 2.43 0.62
CA ALA A 57 -4.07 3.42 1.63
C ALA A 57 -4.85 4.60 1.02
N CYS A 58 -5.87 5.09 1.71
CA CYS A 58 -6.67 6.22 1.24
C CYS A 58 -7.06 7.15 2.38
N ASN A 59 -6.88 8.45 2.16
CA ASN A 59 -7.45 9.52 2.98
C ASN A 59 -8.64 10.13 2.20
N PRO A 60 -9.90 9.88 2.59
CA PRO A 60 -11.06 10.22 1.78
C PRO A 60 -11.19 11.73 1.45
N PRO A 61 -10.96 12.67 2.39
CA PRO A 61 -10.94 14.10 2.06
C PRO A 61 -9.95 14.47 0.94
N PHE A 62 -8.76 13.88 0.91
CA PHE A 62 -7.78 14.13 -0.16
C PHE A 62 -8.16 13.45 -1.47
N ALA A 63 -8.60 12.19 -1.42
CA ALA A 63 -9.05 11.48 -2.61
C ALA A 63 -10.21 12.20 -3.31
N TYR A 64 -11.18 12.70 -2.52
CA TYR A 64 -12.30 13.49 -3.05
C TYR A 64 -11.83 14.78 -3.75
N LYS A 65 -10.93 15.54 -3.11
CA LYS A 65 -10.35 16.75 -3.73
C LYS A 65 -9.62 16.44 -5.03
N ALA A 66 -8.87 15.34 -5.08
CA ALA A 66 -8.15 14.92 -6.28
C ALA A 66 -9.13 14.57 -7.42
N LEU A 67 -10.18 13.79 -7.12
CA LEU A 67 -11.20 13.40 -8.10
C LEU A 67 -12.00 14.58 -8.63
N LEU A 68 -12.22 15.63 -7.83
CA LEU A 68 -12.83 16.88 -8.29
C LEU A 68 -11.92 17.68 -9.23
N ALA A 69 -10.61 17.56 -9.08
CA ALA A 69 -9.64 18.27 -9.91
C ALA A 69 -9.35 17.52 -11.23
N GLU A 70 -9.34 16.19 -11.21
CA GLU A 70 -9.10 15.32 -12.35
C GLU A 70 -9.88 14.01 -12.17
N ASP A 71 -10.88 13.76 -13.01
CA ASP A 71 -11.80 12.63 -12.86
C ASP A 71 -11.11 11.27 -13.11
N LYS A 72 -10.02 11.24 -13.88
CA LYS A 72 -9.26 10.03 -14.19
C LYS A 72 -8.10 9.75 -13.22
N ILE A 73 -7.91 10.58 -12.20
CA ILE A 73 -6.85 10.39 -11.20
C ILE A 73 -7.01 9.07 -10.42
N GLY A 74 -8.19 8.46 -10.48
CA GLY A 74 -8.45 7.12 -9.93
C GLY A 74 -7.49 6.03 -10.45
N THR A 75 -6.88 6.21 -11.62
CA THR A 75 -5.80 5.32 -12.13
C THR A 75 -4.54 5.32 -11.27
N MET A 76 -4.39 6.31 -10.39
CA MET A 76 -3.29 6.45 -9.43
C MET A 76 -3.74 6.29 -7.98
N LEU A 77 -5.00 5.88 -7.74
CA LEU A 77 -5.56 5.63 -6.42
C LEU A 77 -5.83 4.12 -6.23
N PRO A 78 -5.78 3.60 -4.98
CA PRO A 78 -5.36 4.27 -3.75
C PRO A 78 -3.83 4.51 -3.68
N CYS A 79 -3.36 5.19 -2.64
CA CYS A 79 -1.95 5.37 -2.39
C CYS A 79 -1.30 4.02 -2.00
N ASN A 80 -0.50 3.46 -2.89
CA ASN A 80 0.17 2.18 -2.64
C ASN A 80 1.31 2.34 -1.63
N VAL A 81 1.29 1.53 -0.58
CA VAL A 81 2.41 1.35 0.36
C VAL A 81 2.86 -0.10 0.28
N ILE A 82 4.14 -0.33 0.02
CA ILE A 82 4.72 -1.66 -0.12
C ILE A 82 5.45 -1.99 1.17
N VAL A 83 5.17 -3.17 1.71
CA VAL A 83 5.89 -3.78 2.82
C VAL A 83 6.52 -5.07 2.35
#